data_AF-A0A367LYJ2-F1
#
_entry.id   AF-A0A367LYJ2-F1
#
_cell.length_a   1.000
_cell.length_b   1.000
_cell.length_c   1.000
_cell.angle_alpha   90.00
_cell.angle_beta   90.00
_cell.angle_gamma   90.00
#
_symmetry.space_group_name_H-M   'P 1'
#
loop_
_entity.id
_entity.type
_entity.pdbx_description
1 polymer ?
#
loop_
_entity_poly.entity_id
_entity_poly.type
_entity_poly.pdbx_seq_one_letter_code
_entity_poly.pdbx_strand_id
1 'polypeptide(L)'
;RIRSSISVDDSLPAGGQGAVGIECRTADSDLHALLEPLHHTDTALRVTAERALNKRLNGGCQVPIACYAIREGDQLWLRGLVGQPDGTQLLRAEGRAPLAEAEALGVRVAEDLLEQGAEAILEAVYGEAGHP
;
A
#
# COMPACT_ATOMS: atom_id res chain seq x y z
N ARG A 1 21.29 -13.01 7.76
CA ARG A 1 21.12 -11.65 8.32
C ARG A 1 21.53 -10.61 7.27
N ILE A 2 21.13 -9.35 7.44
CA ILE A 2 21.24 -8.26 6.44
C ILE A 2 22.70 -8.06 6.01
N ARG A 3 22.98 -8.14 4.70
CA ARG A 3 24.28 -7.76 4.10
C ARG A 3 24.31 -6.29 3.65
N SER A 4 23.18 -5.79 3.15
CA SER A 4 22.96 -4.39 2.77
C SER A 4 21.47 -4.08 2.80
N SER A 5 21.11 -2.80 2.91
CA SER A 5 19.76 -2.30 2.64
C SER A 5 19.57 -2.05 1.15
N ILE A 6 18.37 -2.31 0.63
CA ILE A 6 17.98 -1.98 -0.74
C ILE A 6 17.22 -0.65 -0.69
N SER A 7 17.49 0.24 -1.64
CA SER A 7 16.80 1.54 -1.69
C SER A 7 15.34 1.38 -2.11
N VAL A 8 14.50 2.35 -1.75
CA VAL A 8 13.07 2.35 -2.15
C VAL A 8 12.89 2.57 -3.64
N ASP A 9 13.89 3.12 -4.33
CA ASP A 9 13.88 3.34 -5.77
C ASP A 9 14.21 2.04 -6.52
N ASP A 10 15.07 1.21 -5.95
CA ASP A 10 15.42 -0.11 -6.48
C ASP A 10 14.34 -1.16 -6.20
N SER A 11 13.76 -1.15 -5.00
CA SER A 11 12.76 -2.13 -4.54
C SER A 11 11.71 -1.44 -3.71
N LEU A 12 10.61 -1.05 -4.36
CA LEU A 12 9.50 -0.38 -3.69
C LEU A 12 8.88 -1.33 -2.64
N PRO A 13 8.68 -0.89 -1.39
CA PRO A 13 8.13 -1.73 -0.33
C PRO A 13 6.72 -2.26 -0.60
N ALA A 14 6.38 -3.37 0.05
CA ALA A 14 4.99 -3.80 0.17
C ALA A 14 4.22 -2.83 1.08
N GLY A 15 2.91 -2.67 0.84
CA GLY A 15 2.07 -1.78 1.63
C GLY A 15 2.08 -2.16 3.12
N GLY A 16 2.43 -1.23 4.00
CA GLY A 16 2.56 -1.44 5.44
C GLY A 16 3.83 -2.16 5.89
N GLN A 17 4.80 -2.41 5.01
CA GLN A 17 6.04 -3.09 5.39
C GLN A 17 6.77 -2.35 6.53
N GLY A 18 7.03 -3.07 7.62
CA GLY A 18 7.68 -2.53 8.81
C GLY A 18 6.73 -1.89 9.84
N ALA A 19 5.45 -1.73 9.51
CA ALA A 19 4.42 -1.33 10.47
C ALA A 19 3.83 -2.55 11.19
N VAL A 20 3.42 -2.37 12.44
CA VAL A 20 2.65 -3.36 13.21
C VAL A 20 1.24 -2.82 13.38
N GLY A 21 0.25 -3.60 12.93
CA GLY A 21 -1.17 -3.31 13.11
C GLY A 21 -1.77 -4.18 14.22
N ILE A 22 -2.72 -3.63 14.97
CA ILE A 22 -3.47 -4.34 16.02
C ILE A 22 -4.94 -4.28 15.64
N GLU A 23 -5.58 -5.44 15.50
CA GLU A 23 -7.02 -5.55 15.24
C GLU A 23 -7.77 -5.82 16.56
N CYS A 24 -8.88 -5.12 16.76
CA CYS A 24 -9.76 -5.31 17.90
C CYS A 24 -11.22 -5.06 17.51
N ARG A 25 -12.15 -5.42 18.39
CA ARG A 25 -13.58 -5.15 18.18
C ARG A 25 -13.84 -3.65 18.19
N THR A 26 -14.69 -3.18 17.28
CA THR A 26 -15.06 -1.76 17.18
C THR A 26 -15.81 -1.23 18.41
N ALA A 27 -16.51 -2.09 19.13
CA ALA A 27 -17.30 -1.72 20.32
C ALA A 27 -16.54 -1.79 21.66
N ASP A 28 -15.24 -2.07 21.65
CA ASP A 28 -14.42 -2.29 22.87
C ASP A 28 -13.64 -1.03 23.25
N SER A 29 -14.34 -0.05 23.82
CA SER A 29 -13.76 1.26 24.19
C SER A 29 -12.63 1.16 25.20
N ASP A 30 -12.71 0.19 26.12
CA ASP A 30 -11.70 -0.02 27.15
C ASP A 30 -10.37 -0.46 26.52
N LEU A 31 -10.44 -1.40 25.56
CA LEU A 31 -9.27 -1.81 24.80
C LEU A 31 -8.72 -0.68 23.92
N HIS A 32 -9.58 0.16 23.33
CA HIS A 32 -9.12 1.30 22.53
C HIS A 32 -8.32 2.29 23.38
N ALA A 33 -8.77 2.59 24.59
CA ALA A 33 -8.04 3.47 25.51
C ALA A 33 -6.66 2.92 25.90
N LEU A 34 -6.52 1.59 26.00
CA LEU A 34 -5.23 0.94 26.26
C LEU A 34 -4.29 0.96 25.05
N LEU A 35 -4.84 0.97 23.82
CA LEU A 35 -4.08 0.97 22.58
C LEU A 35 -3.66 2.37 22.13
N GLU A 36 -4.39 3.42 22.54
CA GLU A 36 -4.13 4.82 22.14
C GLU A 36 -2.66 5.25 22.30
N PRO A 37 -1.95 4.94 23.41
CA PRO A 37 -0.55 5.34 23.57
C PRO A 37 0.42 4.65 22.60
N LEU A 38 0.01 3.53 21.98
CA LEU A 38 0.80 2.80 20.98
C LEU A 38 0.57 3.34 19.57
N HIS A 39 -0.47 4.15 19.37
CA HIS A 39 -0.81 4.68 18.06
C HIS A 39 0.16 5.78 17.63
N HIS A 40 0.83 5.57 16.50
CA HIS A 40 1.68 6.58 15.88
C HIS A 40 0.97 7.18 14.66
N THR A 41 0.41 8.38 14.81
CA THR A 41 -0.42 9.04 13.80
C THR A 41 0.26 9.16 12.43
N ASP A 42 1.55 9.47 12.40
CA ASP A 42 2.28 9.61 11.13
C ASP A 42 2.37 8.28 10.36
N THR A 43 2.67 7.18 11.06
CA THR A 43 2.67 5.84 10.45
C THR A 43 1.26 5.47 9.99
N ALA A 44 0.24 5.76 10.81
CA ALA A 44 -1.14 5.44 10.47
C ALA A 44 -1.59 6.13 9.19
N LEU A 45 -1.31 7.42 9.02
CA LEU A 45 -1.65 8.17 7.80
C LEU A 45 -0.99 7.59 6.55
N ARG A 46 0.31 7.25 6.63
CA ARG A 46 1.06 6.63 5.52
C ARG A 46 0.47 5.26 5.16
N VAL A 47 0.24 4.42 6.16
CA VAL A 47 -0.34 3.07 5.97
C VAL A 47 -1.77 3.14 5.46
N THR A 48 -2.56 4.16 5.83
CA THR A 48 -3.91 4.36 5.29
C THR A 48 -3.88 4.56 3.77
N ALA A 49 -2.96 5.38 3.26
CA ALA A 49 -2.80 5.59 1.83
C ALA A 49 -2.37 4.31 1.09
N GLU A 50 -1.38 3.59 1.64
CA GLU A 50 -0.88 2.31 1.10
C GLU A 50 -1.97 1.22 1.09
N ARG A 51 -2.77 1.13 2.16
CA ARG A 51 -3.87 0.16 2.26
C ARG A 51 -5.02 0.50 1.32
N ALA A 52 -5.34 1.79 1.15
CA ALA A 52 -6.38 2.22 0.22
C ALA A 52 -6.04 1.86 -1.22
N LEU A 53 -4.77 2.05 -1.63
CA LEU A 53 -4.26 1.61 -2.93
C LEU A 53 -4.43 0.09 -3.10
N ASN A 54 -3.90 -0.71 -2.16
CA ASN A 54 -4.00 -2.17 -2.23
C ASN A 54 -5.46 -2.65 -2.29
N LYS A 55 -6.33 -2.06 -1.46
CA LYS A 55 -7.75 -2.39 -1.43
C LYS A 55 -8.43 -2.09 -2.78
N ARG A 56 -8.09 -0.95 -3.40
CA ARG A 56 -8.67 -0.53 -4.69
C ARG A 56 -8.21 -1.41 -5.87
N LEU A 57 -6.99 -1.95 -5.80
CA LEU A 57 -6.47 -2.93 -6.76
C LEU A 57 -6.91 -4.37 -6.46
N ASN A 58 -7.78 -4.59 -5.47
CA ASN A 58 -8.15 -5.92 -4.98
C ASN A 58 -6.92 -6.79 -4.66
N GLY A 59 -5.87 -6.20 -4.09
CA GLY A 59 -4.61 -6.87 -3.84
C GLY A 59 -4.64 -7.82 -2.64
N GLY A 60 -4.29 -9.09 -2.87
CA GLY A 60 -3.94 -10.06 -1.83
C GLY A 60 -2.43 -10.18 -1.58
N CYS A 61 -1.99 -11.06 -0.68
CA CYS A 61 -0.56 -11.26 -0.40
C CYS A 61 0.25 -11.86 -1.56
N GLN A 62 -0.41 -12.38 -2.60
CA GLN A 62 0.23 -13.10 -3.71
C GLN A 62 0.33 -12.28 -5.00
N VAL A 63 -0.13 -11.02 -5.00
CA VAL A 63 -0.06 -10.18 -6.20
C VAL A 63 1.18 -9.30 -6.22
N PRO A 64 1.74 -9.03 -7.42
CA PRO A 64 2.94 -8.22 -7.60
C PRO A 64 2.64 -6.72 -7.48
N ILE A 65 2.14 -6.30 -6.32
CA ILE A 65 1.81 -4.91 -5.98
C ILE A 65 2.81 -4.40 -4.93
N ALA A 66 3.36 -3.22 -5.17
CA ALA A 66 4.11 -2.47 -4.18
C ALA A 66 3.50 -1.08 -3.99
N CYS A 67 3.54 -0.56 -2.77
CA CYS A 67 3.16 0.81 -2.48
C CYS A 67 3.84 1.33 -1.22
N TYR A 68 4.27 2.58 -1.27
CA TYR A 68 5.00 3.20 -0.19
C TYR A 68 4.73 4.70 -0.11
N ALA A 69 4.27 5.14 1.05
CA ALA A 69 4.00 6.52 1.36
C ALA A 69 5.08 7.10 2.27
N ILE A 70 5.50 8.34 1.98
CA ILE A 70 6.30 9.16 2.89
C ILE A 70 5.59 10.48 3.15
N ARG A 71 5.90 11.09 4.30
CA ARG A 71 5.44 12.44 4.62
C ARG A 71 6.44 13.48 4.16
N GLU A 72 5.95 14.48 3.45
CA GLU A 72 6.68 15.66 3.00
C GLU A 72 5.98 16.90 3.59
N GLY A 73 6.38 17.31 4.80
CA GLY A 73 5.76 18.44 5.49
C GLY A 73 4.30 18.17 5.89
N ASP A 74 3.36 18.84 5.24
CA ASP A 74 1.91 18.71 5.42
C ASP A 74 1.23 17.82 4.35
N GLN A 75 2.05 17.16 3.51
CA GLN A 75 1.58 16.26 2.47
C GLN A 75 2.11 14.84 2.66
N LEU A 76 1.38 13.88 2.08
CA LEU A 76 1.86 12.54 1.79
C LEU A 76 2.26 12.47 0.32
N TRP A 77 3.38 11.81 0.04
CA TRP A 77 3.74 11.33 -1.29
C TRP A 77 3.62 9.81 -1.31
N LEU A 78 2.67 9.31 -2.10
CA LEU A 78 2.45 7.88 -2.30
C LEU A 78 2.99 7.47 -3.67
N ARG A 79 3.76 6.39 -3.69
CA ARG A 79 4.17 5.69 -4.91
C ARG A 79 3.51 4.32 -4.95
N GLY A 80 3.03 3.91 -6.12
CA GLY A 80 2.45 2.61 -6.41
C GLY A 80 3.11 1.95 -7.60
N LEU A 81 3.18 0.61 -7.59
CA LEU A 81 3.74 -0.19 -8.66
C LEU A 81 2.97 -1.50 -8.82
N VAL A 82 2.71 -1.89 -10.07
CA VAL A 82 2.19 -3.22 -10.44
C VAL A 82 3.09 -3.80 -11.52
N GLY A 83 3.58 -5.03 -11.35
CA GLY A 83 4.52 -5.65 -12.28
C GLY A 83 4.11 -7.04 -12.71
N GLN A 84 4.54 -7.49 -13.90
CA GLN A 84 4.48 -8.92 -14.22
C GLN A 84 5.52 -9.70 -13.40
N PRO A 85 5.23 -10.94 -12.96
CA PRO A 85 6.17 -11.74 -12.18
C PRO A 85 7.52 -11.99 -12.87
N ASP A 86 7.54 -12.01 -14.20
CA ASP A 86 8.75 -12.16 -15.02
C ASP A 86 9.53 -10.84 -15.22
N GLY A 87 8.99 -9.72 -14.75
CA GLY A 87 9.58 -8.39 -14.83
C GLY A 87 9.48 -7.71 -16.20
N THR A 88 8.78 -8.29 -17.18
CA THR A 88 8.69 -7.74 -18.55
C THR A 88 7.91 -6.44 -18.62
N GLN A 89 6.98 -6.23 -17.69
CA GLN A 89 6.18 -5.02 -17.60
C GLN A 89 6.10 -4.52 -16.16
N LEU A 90 6.29 -3.22 -15.97
CA LEU A 90 6.20 -2.52 -14.70
C LEU A 90 5.40 -1.23 -14.89
N LEU A 91 4.22 -1.16 -14.28
CA LEU A 91 3.38 0.03 -14.22
C LEU A 91 3.71 0.81 -12.95
N ARG A 92 3.76 2.13 -13.06
CA ARG A 92 4.10 3.01 -11.94
C ARG A 92 3.13 4.18 -11.92
N ALA A 93 2.73 4.57 -10.72
CA ALA A 93 1.98 5.79 -10.49
C ALA A 93 2.42 6.43 -9.18
N GLU A 94 2.26 7.73 -9.07
CA GLU A 94 2.54 8.44 -7.83
C GLU A 94 1.63 9.65 -7.69
N GLY A 95 1.42 10.07 -6.45
CA GLY A 95 0.61 11.24 -6.16
C GLY A 95 1.01 11.90 -4.85
N ARG A 96 0.69 13.19 -4.74
CA ARG A 96 0.80 13.97 -3.51
C ARG A 96 -0.58 14.48 -3.09
N ALA A 97 -0.83 14.50 -1.78
CA ALA A 97 -2.06 15.04 -1.21
C ALA A 97 -1.84 15.51 0.23
N PRO A 98 -2.67 16.43 0.75
CA PRO A 98 -2.69 16.75 2.19
C PRO A 98 -2.88 15.51 3.06
N LEU A 99 -2.38 15.54 4.30
CA LEU A 99 -2.50 14.40 5.24
C LEU A 99 -3.95 13.90 5.42
N ALA A 100 -4.92 14.82 5.40
CA ALA A 100 -6.35 14.51 5.56
C ALA A 100 -6.94 13.69 4.39
N GLU A 101 -6.24 13.64 3.25
CA GLU A 101 -6.69 12.96 2.03
C GLU A 101 -5.95 11.64 1.80
N ALA A 102 -5.31 11.06 2.83
CA ALA A 102 -4.51 9.84 2.71
C ALA A 102 -5.23 8.69 1.99
N GLU A 103 -6.48 8.40 2.36
CA GLU A 103 -7.28 7.35 1.73
C GLU A 103 -7.61 7.68 0.26
N ALA A 104 -8.07 8.91 -0.01
CA ALA A 104 -8.37 9.37 -1.36
C ALA A 104 -7.13 9.34 -2.28
N LEU A 105 -5.96 9.68 -1.75
CA LEU A 105 -4.68 9.57 -2.45
C LEU A 105 -4.40 8.12 -2.87
N GLY A 106 -4.64 7.16 -1.98
CA GLY A 106 -4.46 5.74 -2.28
C GLY A 106 -5.36 5.25 -3.40
N VAL A 107 -6.65 5.63 -3.38
CA VAL A 107 -7.60 5.30 -4.44
C VAL A 107 -7.19 5.90 -5.77
N ARG A 108 -6.81 7.18 -5.80
CA ARG A 108 -6.39 7.86 -7.04
C ARG A 108 -5.16 7.20 -7.68
N VAL A 109 -4.12 6.92 -6.90
CA VAL A 109 -2.91 6.25 -7.43
C VAL A 109 -3.21 4.84 -7.93
N ALA A 110 -4.15 4.12 -7.30
CA ALA A 110 -4.62 2.83 -7.82
C ALA A 110 -5.39 2.99 -9.15
N GLU A 111 -6.22 4.01 -9.29
CA GLU A 111 -6.94 4.30 -10.53
C GLU A 111 -5.98 4.63 -11.67
N ASP A 112 -4.95 5.45 -11.41
CA ASP A 112 -3.89 5.75 -12.38
C ASP A 112 -3.16 4.47 -12.85
N LEU A 113 -3.00 3.46 -11.98
CA LEU A 113 -2.42 2.17 -12.34
C LEU A 113 -3.40 1.31 -13.16
N LEU A 114 -4.69 1.33 -12.84
CA LEU A 114 -5.72 0.61 -13.58
C LEU A 114 -5.89 1.17 -14.99
N GLU A 115 -5.85 2.49 -15.16
CA GLU A 115 -5.85 3.16 -16.46
C GLU A 115 -4.65 2.77 -17.33
N GLN A 116 -3.52 2.41 -16.71
CA GLN A 116 -2.34 1.87 -17.39
C GLN A 116 -2.44 0.37 -17.72
N GLY A 117 -3.54 -0.30 -17.33
CA GLY A 117 -3.76 -1.71 -17.60
C GLY A 117 -3.31 -2.66 -16.48
N ALA A 118 -3.20 -2.18 -15.23
CA ALA A 118 -2.86 -3.03 -14.09
C ALA A 118 -3.83 -4.21 -13.90
N GLU A 119 -5.10 -4.04 -14.25
CA GLU A 119 -6.13 -5.08 -14.14
C GLU A 119 -5.74 -6.36 -14.89
N ALA A 120 -5.24 -6.24 -16.13
CA ALA A 120 -4.82 -7.39 -16.93
C ALA A 120 -3.65 -8.16 -16.30
N ILE A 121 -2.70 -7.46 -15.67
CA ILE A 121 -1.58 -8.08 -14.95
C ILE A 121 -2.09 -8.84 -13.73
N LEU A 122 -2.99 -8.22 -12.96
CA LEU A 122 -3.54 -8.80 -11.74
C LEU A 122 -4.42 -10.01 -12.05
N GLU A 123 -5.26 -9.95 -13.08
CA GLU A 123 -6.09 -11.07 -13.54
C GLU A 123 -5.25 -12.26 -14.00
N ALA A 124 -4.17 -12.04 -14.75
CA ALA A 124 -3.28 -13.10 -15.18
C ALA A 124 -2.69 -13.87 -13.99
N VAL A 125 -2.28 -13.15 -12.94
CA VAL A 125 -1.75 -13.77 -11.71
C VAL A 125 -2.83 -14.52 -10.94
N TYR A 126 -4.06 -13.99 -10.87
CA TYR A 126 -5.19 -14.70 -10.24
C TYR A 126 -5.64 -15.94 -11.03
N GLY A 127 -5.57 -15.91 -12.36
CA GLY A 127 -5.88 -17.04 -13.23
C GLY A 127 -4.87 -18.18 -13.11
N GLU A 128 -3.59 -17.87 -12.88
CA GLU A 128 -2.53 -18.85 -12.63
C GLU A 128 -2.56 -19.43 -11.21
N ALA A 129 -3.03 -18.68 -10.22
CA ALA A 129 -3.06 -19.10 -8.82
C ALA A 129 -4.16 -20.13 -8.47
N GLY A 130 -5.05 -20.45 -9.40
CA GLY A 130 -6.10 -21.45 -9.19
C GLY A 130 -7.22 -20.96 -8.27
N HIS A 131 -8.41 -20.82 -8.83
CA HIS A 131 -9.64 -20.73 -8.04
C HIS A 131 -9.74 -21.99 -7.15
N PRO A 132 -9.97 -21.88 -5.83
CA PRO A 132 -10.46 -23.03 -5.08
C PRO A 132 -11.85 -23.47 -5.57
#